data_AF-A0A8T6HNG6-F1
#
_entry.id   AF-A0A8T6HNG6-F1
#
_cell.length_a   1.000
_cell.length_b   1.000
_cell.length_c   1.000
_cell.angle_alpha   90.00
_cell.angle_beta   90.00
_cell.angle_gamma   90.00
#
_symmetry.space_group_name_H-M   'P 1'
#
loop_
_entity.id
_entity.type
_entity.pdbx_description
1 polymer ?
#
loop_
_entity_poly.entity_id
_entity_poly.type
_entity_poly.pdbx_seq_one_letter_code
_entity_poly.pdbx_strand_id
1 'polypeptide(L)'
;MLVNVIFLILFAGAWSFLALLSWIALSLPRRASGALWAAPFAWLAGIGGGALVPLAGLDNQLGIGVSMISALVCSGLSCWLSFQFWDAFGLAGRFAGWSRRNR
;
A
#
# COMPACT_ATOMS: atom_id res chain seq x y z
N MET A 1 15.72 -10.23 22.89
CA MET A 1 14.92 -9.04 22.53
C MET A 1 15.45 -8.33 21.29
N LEU A 2 16.75 -7.98 21.22
CA LEU A 2 17.34 -7.32 20.05
C LEU A 2 17.09 -8.05 18.71
N VAL A 3 17.30 -9.37 18.68
CA VAL A 3 17.08 -10.20 17.48
C VAL A 3 15.63 -10.12 16.99
N ASN A 4 14.65 -10.16 17.90
CA ASN A 4 13.23 -10.08 17.54
C ASN A 4 12.88 -8.70 16.94
N VAL A 5 13.47 -7.64 17.47
CA VAL A 5 13.28 -6.27 16.94
C VAL A 5 13.88 -6.15 15.54
N ILE A 6 15.08 -6.69 15.32
CA ILE A 6 15.72 -6.70 14.00
C ILE A 6 14.84 -7.44 12.99
N PHE A 7 14.33 -8.62 13.35
CA PHE A 7 13.42 -9.38 12.49
C PHE A 7 12.15 -8.58 12.16
N LEU A 8 11.54 -7.94 13.16
CA LEU A 8 10.34 -7.14 12.94
C LEU A 8 10.60 -5.96 12.00
N ILE A 9 11.74 -5.29 12.13
CA ILE A 9 12.15 -4.18 11.25
C ILE A 9 12.36 -4.69 9.82
N LEU A 10 13.03 -5.83 9.64
CA LEU A 10 13.24 -6.43 8.32
C LEU A 10 11.90 -6.82 7.67
N PHE A 11 10.98 -7.40 8.43
CA PHE A 11 9.62 -7.72 7.95
C PHE A 11 8.83 -6.47 7.60
N ALA A 12 8.84 -5.45 8.47
CA ALA A 12 8.20 -4.17 8.20
C ALA A 12 8.78 -3.49 6.95
N GLY A 13 10.09 -3.61 6.74
CA GLY A 13 10.77 -3.17 5.52
C GLY A 13 10.31 -3.93 4.29
N ALA A 14 10.22 -5.26 4.36
CA ALA A 14 9.72 -6.11 3.27
C ALA A 14 8.25 -5.80 2.93
N TRP A 15 7.37 -5.68 3.94
CA TRP A 15 5.98 -5.29 3.73
C TRP A 15 5.86 -3.91 3.11
N SER A 16 6.67 -2.94 3.59
CA SER A 16 6.72 -1.59 3.02
C SER A 16 7.14 -1.60 1.56
N PHE A 17 8.17 -2.38 1.22
CA PHE A 17 8.66 -2.52 -0.14
C PHE A 17 7.62 -3.14 -1.07
N LEU A 18 6.97 -4.22 -0.64
CA LEU A 18 5.87 -4.85 -1.38
C LEU A 18 4.69 -3.88 -1.55
N ALA A 19 4.37 -3.10 -0.52
CA ALA A 19 3.31 -2.13 -0.59
C ALA A 19 3.58 -1.04 -1.65
N LEU A 20 4.82 -0.54 -1.67
CA LEU A 20 5.27 0.42 -2.68
C LEU A 20 5.30 -0.18 -4.09
N LEU A 21 5.67 -1.45 -4.24
CA LEU A 21 5.62 -2.15 -5.52
C LEU A 21 4.19 -2.21 -6.07
N SER A 22 3.21 -2.61 -5.25
CA SER A 22 1.79 -2.62 -5.65
C SER A 22 1.31 -1.21 -6.03
N TRP A 23 1.72 -0.20 -5.28
CA TRP A 23 1.40 1.20 -5.58
C TRP A 23 1.98 1.64 -6.93
N ILE A 24 3.26 1.36 -7.20
CA ILE A 24 3.91 1.71 -8.47
C ILE A 24 3.23 0.98 -9.63
N ALA A 25 3.02 -0.33 -9.50
CA ALA A 25 2.41 -1.17 -10.53
C ALA A 25 1.04 -0.66 -10.95
N LEU A 26 0.21 -0.21 -9.99
CA LEU A 26 -1.13 0.31 -10.26
C LEU A 26 -1.12 1.80 -10.67
N SER A 27 -0.10 2.56 -10.28
CA SER A 27 0.04 3.98 -10.64
C SER A 27 0.50 4.19 -12.08
N LEU A 28 1.31 3.27 -12.63
CA LEU A 28 1.85 3.36 -13.98
C LEU A 28 0.76 3.41 -15.07
N PRO A 29 -0.22 2.49 -15.13
CA PRO A 29 -1.32 2.54 -16.11
C PRO A 29 -2.15 3.82 -16.02
N ARG A 30 -2.22 4.43 -14.84
CA ARG A 30 -2.99 5.65 -14.56
C ARG A 30 -2.22 6.95 -14.84
N ARG A 31 -1.02 6.86 -15.42
CA ARG A 31 -0.12 8.01 -15.67
C ARG A 31 0.09 8.86 -14.42
N ALA A 32 0.21 8.20 -13.27
CA ALA A 32 0.35 8.81 -11.94
C ALA A 32 -0.83 9.71 -11.47
N SER A 33 -1.98 9.71 -12.16
CA SER A 33 -3.16 10.45 -11.72
C SER A 33 -3.72 9.87 -10.42
N GLY A 34 -3.76 10.69 -9.36
CA GLY A 34 -4.17 10.26 -8.03
C GLY A 34 -3.16 9.35 -7.32
N ALA A 35 -1.96 9.14 -7.87
CA ALA A 35 -0.96 8.24 -7.29
C ALA A 35 -0.53 8.68 -5.89
N LEU A 36 -0.29 9.97 -5.69
CA LEU A 36 0.06 10.51 -4.36
C LEU A 36 -1.05 10.31 -3.33
N TRP A 37 -2.32 10.28 -3.77
CA TRP A 37 -3.45 10.00 -2.89
C TRP A 37 -3.48 8.53 -2.47
N ALA A 38 -3.22 7.61 -3.38
CA ALA A 38 -3.27 6.17 -3.12
C ALA A 38 -2.05 5.65 -2.31
N ALA A 39 -0.91 6.34 -2.39
CA ALA A 39 0.34 5.94 -1.74
C ALA A 39 0.23 5.63 -0.23
N PRO A 40 -0.28 6.54 0.62
CA PRO A 40 -0.36 6.28 2.06
C PRO A 40 -1.28 5.10 2.40
N PHE A 41 -2.39 4.93 1.68
CA PHE A 41 -3.33 3.83 1.92
C PHE A 41 -2.74 2.48 1.52
N ALA A 42 -2.08 2.43 0.36
CA ALA A 42 -1.35 1.26 -0.10
C ALA A 42 -0.30 0.82 0.93
N TRP A 43 0.50 1.78 1.42
CA TRP A 43 1.56 1.53 2.40
C TRP A 43 1.01 1.01 3.74
N LEU A 44 0.02 1.70 4.32
CA LEU A 44 -0.58 1.29 5.60
C LEU A 44 -1.27 -0.07 5.51
N ALA A 45 -1.99 -0.33 4.43
CA ALA A 45 -2.66 -1.61 4.24
C ALA A 45 -1.67 -2.75 3.97
N GLY A 46 -0.55 -2.49 3.30
CA GLY A 46 0.49 -3.50 3.09
C GLY A 46 1.20 -3.89 4.40
N ILE A 47 1.58 -2.90 5.22
CA ILE A 47 2.13 -3.17 6.56
C ILE A 47 1.11 -3.91 7.43
N GLY A 48 -0.13 -3.41 7.48
CA GLY A 48 -1.19 -4.02 8.27
C GLY A 48 -1.50 -5.45 7.81
N GLY A 49 -1.67 -5.66 6.50
CA GLY A 49 -1.92 -6.98 5.91
C GLY A 49 -0.82 -7.99 6.22
N GLY A 50 0.44 -7.59 6.06
CA GLY A 50 1.58 -8.44 6.37
C GLY A 50 1.70 -8.78 7.85
N ALA A 51 1.42 -7.82 8.74
CA ALA A 51 1.46 -8.01 10.19
C ALA A 51 0.32 -8.88 10.73
N LEU A 52 -0.83 -8.94 10.06
CA LEU A 52 -1.96 -9.77 10.50
C LEU A 52 -1.66 -11.27 10.48
N VAL A 53 -0.77 -11.73 9.60
CA VAL A 53 -0.43 -13.16 9.48
C VAL A 53 0.32 -13.70 10.71
N PRO A 54 1.44 -13.10 11.18
CA PRO A 54 2.06 -13.52 12.43
C PRO A 54 1.16 -13.24 13.64
N LEU A 55 0.35 -12.18 13.62
CA LEU A 55 -0.62 -11.94 14.71
C LEU A 55 -1.71 -13.02 14.78
N ALA A 56 -2.00 -13.70 13.68
CA ALA A 56 -2.90 -14.85 13.64
C ALA A 56 -2.23 -16.17 14.09
N GLY A 57 -0.97 -16.14 14.51
CA GLY A 57 -0.23 -17.29 15.04
C GLY A 57 0.40 -18.20 13.99
N LEU A 58 0.55 -17.71 12.75
CA LEU A 58 1.18 -18.47 11.67
C LEU A 58 2.69 -18.20 11.65
N ASP A 59 3.42 -18.84 12.55
CA ASP A 59 4.83 -18.53 12.85
C ASP A 59 5.85 -19.45 12.14
N ASN A 60 5.36 -20.30 11.24
CA ASN A 60 6.16 -21.27 10.50
C ASN A 60 6.71 -20.68 9.19
N GLN A 61 7.59 -21.42 8.50
CA GLN A 61 8.13 -21.02 7.18
C GLN A 61 7.05 -20.63 6.16
N LEU A 62 5.91 -21.34 6.17
CA LEU A 62 4.76 -21.00 5.32
C LEU A 62 4.13 -19.65 5.70
N GLY A 63 4.13 -19.30 6.99
CA GLY A 63 3.61 -18.03 7.49
C GLY A 63 4.35 -16.82 6.94
N ILE A 64 5.65 -16.95 6.68
CA ILE A 64 6.45 -15.91 6.01
C ILE A 64 5.90 -15.64 4.61
N GLY A 65 5.71 -16.69 3.81
CA GLY A 65 5.18 -16.54 2.45
C GLY A 65 3.76 -15.96 2.44
N VAL A 66 2.89 -16.44 3.33
CA VAL A 66 1.52 -15.92 3.49
C VAL A 66 1.52 -14.45 3.94
N SER A 67 2.43 -14.05 4.82
CA SER A 67 2.62 -12.66 5.25
C SER A 67 3.04 -11.75 4.08
N MET A 68 3.93 -12.21 3.21
CA MET A 68 4.31 -11.44 2.02
C MET A 68 3.16 -11.31 1.01
N ILE A 69 2.42 -12.40 0.75
CA ILE A 69 1.28 -12.39 -0.17
C ILE A 69 0.16 -11.48 0.38
N SER A 70 -0.16 -11.59 1.67
CA SER A 70 -1.18 -10.74 2.30
C SER A 70 -0.80 -9.26 2.26
N ALA A 71 0.46 -8.89 2.51
CA ALA A 71 0.93 -7.51 2.36
C ALA A 71 0.71 -6.97 0.94
N LEU A 72 1.07 -7.77 -0.09
CA LEU A 72 0.89 -7.40 -1.49
C LEU A 72 -0.60 -7.24 -1.85
N VAL A 73 -1.44 -8.19 -1.44
CA VAL A 73 -2.89 -8.19 -1.74
C VAL A 73 -3.59 -7.03 -1.04
N CYS A 74 -3.33 -6.81 0.26
CA CYS A 74 -3.93 -5.70 1.01
C CYS A 74 -3.49 -4.34 0.47
N SER A 75 -2.20 -4.18 0.13
CA SER A 75 -1.72 -2.95 -0.52
C SER A 75 -2.39 -2.74 -1.88
N GLY A 76 -2.41 -3.77 -2.73
CA GLY A 76 -3.02 -3.67 -4.07
C GLY A 76 -4.51 -3.31 -4.00
N LEU A 77 -5.28 -3.95 -3.12
CA LEU A 77 -6.70 -3.69 -2.94
C LEU A 77 -6.97 -2.28 -2.42
N SER A 78 -6.26 -1.84 -1.38
CA SER A 78 -6.44 -0.50 -0.83
C SER A 78 -6.03 0.60 -1.82
N CYS A 79 -4.96 0.38 -2.57
CA CYS A 79 -4.52 1.27 -3.65
C CYS A 79 -5.60 1.37 -4.74
N TRP A 80 -6.13 0.23 -5.19
CA TRP A 80 -7.22 0.18 -6.16
C TRP A 80 -8.48 0.89 -5.66
N LEU A 81 -8.91 0.64 -4.43
CA LEU A 81 -10.05 1.34 -3.80
C LEU A 81 -9.82 2.84 -3.71
N SER A 82 -8.60 3.26 -3.38
CA SER A 82 -8.23 4.68 -3.30
C SER A 82 -8.35 5.37 -4.67
N PHE A 83 -7.98 4.67 -5.75
CA PHE A 83 -8.18 5.17 -7.11
C PHE A 83 -9.65 5.26 -7.49
N GLN A 84 -10.46 4.27 -7.14
CA GLN A 84 -11.91 4.32 -7.40
C GLN A 84 -12.57 5.48 -6.67
N PHE A 85 -12.16 5.73 -5.43
CA PHE A 85 -12.62 6.89 -4.67
C PHE A 85 -12.18 8.21 -5.33
N TRP A 86 -10.92 8.28 -5.78
CA TRP A 86 -10.40 9.45 -6.47
C TRP A 86 -11.22 9.81 -7.72
N ASP A 87 -11.57 8.78 -8.50
CA ASP A 87 -12.34 8.93 -9.74
C ASP A 87 -13.81 9.28 -9.43
N ALA A 88 -14.44 8.62 -8.45
CA ALA A 88 -15.83 8.84 -8.07
C ALA A 88 -16.10 10.28 -7.58
N PHE A 89 -15.17 10.87 -6.84
CA PHE A 89 -15.29 12.25 -6.36
C PHE A 89 -14.83 13.30 -7.37
N GLY A 90 -14.42 12.89 -8.58
CA GLY A 90 -13.95 13.78 -9.64
C GLY A 90 -12.79 14.68 -9.19
N LEU A 91 -11.96 14.19 -8.25
CA LEU A 91 -10.93 15.00 -7.59
C LEU A 91 -9.93 15.56 -8.61
N ALA A 92 -9.60 14.79 -9.65
CA ALA A 92 -8.75 15.23 -10.76
C ALA A 92 -9.26 16.53 -11.41
N GLY A 93 -10.57 16.62 -11.68
CA GLY A 93 -11.18 17.81 -12.27
C GLY A 93 -11.16 19.01 -11.31
N ARG A 94 -11.39 18.77 -10.01
CA ARG A 94 -11.35 19.82 -8.98
C ARG A 94 -9.94 20.40 -8.81
N PHE A 95 -8.92 19.55 -8.76
CA PHE A 95 -7.52 20.01 -8.68
C PHE A 95 -7.06 20.73 -9.96
N ALA A 96 -7.45 20.24 -11.14
CA ALA A 96 -7.15 20.92 -12.41
C ALA A 96 -7.83 22.29 -12.51
N GLY A 97 -9.03 22.46 -11.94
CA GLY A 97 -9.73 23.73 -11.85
C GLY A 97 -9.07 24.70 -10.86
N TRP A 98 -8.63 24.21 -9.70
CA TRP A 98 -7.92 25.01 -8.69
C TRP A 98 -6.57 25.53 -9.21
N SER A 99 -5.77 24.68 -9.86
CA SER A 99 -4.50 25.07 -10.50
C SER A 99 -4.66 26.22 -11.51
N ARG A 100 -5.74 26.21 -12.30
CA ARG A 100 -6.04 27.28 -13.27
C ARG A 100 -6.53 28.57 -12.63
N ARG A 101 -7.08 28.52 -11.41
CA ARG A 101 -7.63 29.70 -10.72
C ARG A 101 -6.57 30.49 -9.96
N ASN A 102 -5.45 29.86 -9.63
CA ASN A 102 -4.36 30.42 -8.84
C ASN A 102 -3.07 30.67 -9.65
N ARG A 103 -3.14 30.59 -10.97
CA ARG A 103 -2.13 31.12 -11.90
C ARG A 103 -2.62 32.44 -12.44
#